data_AF-A0A4R6JQL1-F1
#
_entry.id   AF-A0A4R6JQL1-F1
#
_cell.length_a   1.000
_cell.length_b   1.000
_cell.length_c   1.000
_cell.angle_alpha   90.00
_cell.angle_beta   90.00
_cell.angle_gamma   90.00
#
_symmetry.space_group_name_H-M   'P 1'
#
loop_
_entity.id
_entity.type
_entity.pdbx_description
1 polymer ?
#
loop_
_entity_poly.entity_id
_entity_poly.type
_entity_poly.pdbx_seq_one_letter_code
_entity_poly.pdbx_strand_id
1 'polypeptide(L)'
;MRRTSCTSLGGSTHHHLSATIKWPTVVDHWGSMGARRRNAKRSSRQPIRKHIPPKAREDDVRSTLPRTEELESLIVPGTESFVLANILGSTELGALPAHAMTVAIHQAIYARKRYSDFIIAAQASRAFCLLGYSSEVFAACASVFQVKGNTAPHKDIGVWDHPPTIGSDGSTDGHFVVWVDELNRLIDPTLGQHREIFIRSDGDQQYRHPAVLPVEGGKARLLSSTPMTFWPPYGISWTLLPLQDGYLLPLYEYHSRAIESGSRKFAKLVIDLLRAVQTCRDISDISQIYPRLDALVKGESNL
;
A
#
# COMPACT_ATOMS: atom_id res chain seq x y z
N MET A 1 -11.56 -64.50 32.26
CA MET A 1 -10.42 -65.08 31.52
C MET A 1 -9.58 -63.93 30.96
N ARG A 2 -8.33 -63.80 31.42
CA ARG A 2 -7.14 -63.15 30.81
C ARG A 2 -7.14 -61.68 30.32
N ARG A 3 -6.10 -60.98 30.82
CA ARG A 3 -5.17 -60.01 30.16
C ARG A 3 -5.62 -58.54 30.03
N THR A 4 -5.07 -57.63 30.86
CA THR A 4 -3.79 -56.88 30.80
C THR A 4 -3.78 -55.66 29.87
N SER A 5 -3.71 -54.49 30.51
CA SER A 5 -2.92 -53.27 30.21
C SER A 5 -2.64 -52.87 28.75
N CYS A 6 -2.92 -51.60 28.42
CA CYS A 6 -1.93 -50.74 27.79
C CYS A 6 -2.22 -49.24 28.00
N THR A 7 -1.14 -48.53 28.27
CA THR A 7 -0.92 -47.10 28.43
C THR A 7 -1.22 -46.26 27.18
N SER A 8 -1.68 -45.01 27.37
CA SER A 8 -1.13 -43.88 26.61
C SER A 8 -1.11 -42.60 27.46
N LEU A 9 0.09 -42.04 27.52
CA LEU A 9 0.44 -40.71 28.02
C LEU A 9 0.29 -39.72 26.85
N GLY A 10 -0.18 -38.50 27.13
CA GLY A 10 -0.16 -37.41 26.14
C GLY A 10 -1.14 -36.28 26.44
N GLY A 11 -1.18 -35.78 27.68
CA GLY A 11 -1.90 -34.56 28.01
C GLY A 11 -1.18 -33.35 27.43
N SER A 12 -1.80 -32.72 26.42
CA SER A 12 -1.37 -31.42 25.91
C SER A 12 -1.79 -30.33 26.90
N THR A 13 -0.80 -29.69 27.53
CA THR A 13 -0.99 -28.48 28.32
C THR A 13 -1.33 -27.32 27.40
N HIS A 14 -2.60 -26.89 27.44
CA HIS A 14 -3.06 -25.60 26.95
C HIS A 14 -2.34 -24.47 27.71
N HIS A 15 -1.36 -23.82 27.09
CA HIS A 15 -0.92 -22.50 27.51
C HIS A 15 -1.70 -21.43 26.75
N HIS A 16 -2.84 -21.06 27.32
CA HIS A 16 -3.46 -19.75 27.13
C HIS A 16 -2.49 -18.69 27.66
N LEU A 17 -1.86 -17.90 26.78
CA LEU A 17 -1.22 -16.64 27.15
C LEU A 17 -2.07 -15.49 26.61
N SER A 18 -3.14 -15.20 27.36
CA SER A 18 -3.81 -13.90 27.32
C SER A 18 -2.91 -12.89 28.04
N ALA A 19 -2.09 -12.16 27.29
CA ALA A 19 -1.34 -11.03 27.83
C ALA A 19 -2.19 -9.76 27.69
N THR A 20 -2.99 -9.48 28.71
CA THR A 20 -3.65 -8.19 28.91
C THR A 20 -2.59 -7.16 29.30
N ILE A 21 -2.13 -6.34 28.35
CA ILE A 21 -1.25 -5.21 28.65
C ILE A 21 -2.13 -4.02 29.08
N LYS A 22 -2.09 -3.72 30.39
CA LYS A 22 -2.65 -2.49 30.97
C LYS A 22 -1.79 -1.30 30.58
N TRP A 23 -2.41 -0.29 29.96
CA TRP A 23 -1.80 0.99 29.67
C TRP A 23 -1.71 1.86 30.94
N PRO A 24 -0.60 2.59 31.19
CA PRO A 24 -0.56 3.62 32.22
C PRO A 24 -1.30 4.88 31.75
N THR A 25 -2.19 5.37 32.59
CA THR A 25 -2.91 6.64 32.48
C THR A 25 -1.89 7.78 32.59
N VAL A 26 -1.74 8.60 31.54
CA VAL A 26 -0.92 9.82 31.61
C VAL A 26 -1.79 10.95 32.17
N VAL A 27 -1.29 11.53 33.25
CA VAL A 27 -1.87 12.65 33.99
C VAL A 27 -1.47 13.95 33.31
N ASP A 28 -2.44 14.82 33.05
CA ASP A 28 -2.22 16.20 32.60
C ASP A 28 -1.40 16.99 33.63
N HIS A 29 -0.29 17.59 33.19
CA HIS A 29 0.37 18.69 33.90
C HIS A 29 0.69 19.83 32.94
N TRP A 30 -0.14 20.86 33.00
CA TRP A 30 0.16 22.20 32.52
C TRP A 30 1.19 22.85 33.45
N GLY A 31 2.30 23.32 32.88
CA GLY A 31 3.34 24.07 33.58
C GLY A 31 3.91 25.16 32.68
N SER A 32 3.35 26.37 32.83
CA SER A 32 3.81 27.63 32.23
C SER A 32 5.09 28.15 32.90
N MET A 33 5.91 28.87 32.11
CA MET A 33 6.96 29.88 32.40
C MET A 33 8.20 29.55 31.56
N GLY A 34 8.86 30.45 30.84
CA GLY A 34 8.85 31.90 30.83
C GLY A 34 10.26 32.38 30.42
N ALA A 35 10.33 33.17 29.35
CA ALA A 35 11.40 34.12 28.98
C ALA A 35 12.85 33.64 28.73
N ARG A 36 13.38 33.93 27.52
CA ARG A 36 14.27 35.10 27.30
C ARG A 36 14.73 35.23 25.85
N ARG A 37 14.36 36.37 25.24
CA ARG A 37 14.97 36.96 24.05
C ARG A 37 16.48 37.12 24.20
N ARG A 38 17.25 36.82 23.16
CA ARG A 38 18.52 37.51 22.86
C ARG A 38 18.67 37.71 21.34
N ASN A 39 18.59 38.98 20.95
CA ASN A 39 18.98 39.52 19.65
C ASN A 39 20.50 39.44 19.48
N ALA A 40 20.98 39.03 18.31
CA ALA A 40 22.29 39.39 17.81
C ALA A 40 22.21 39.69 16.30
N LYS A 41 22.13 40.98 15.98
CA LYS A 41 22.41 41.55 14.65
C LYS A 41 23.91 41.44 14.39
N ARG A 42 24.31 40.82 13.28
CA ARG A 42 25.57 41.14 12.59
C ARG A 42 25.32 41.10 11.08
N SER A 43 25.43 42.26 10.46
CA SER A 43 25.37 42.45 9.02
C SER A 43 26.76 42.31 8.39
N SER A 44 26.74 42.05 7.09
CA SER A 44 27.78 42.36 6.09
C SER A 44 28.93 41.37 5.92
N ARG A 45 28.84 40.53 4.88
CA ARG A 45 29.44 40.76 3.56
C ARG A 45 29.01 39.66 2.59
N GLN A 46 28.34 40.01 1.50
CA GLN A 46 28.08 39.08 0.39
C GLN A 46 29.39 38.82 -0.36
N PRO A 47 29.77 37.55 -0.61
CA PRO A 47 30.85 37.27 -1.54
C PRO A 47 30.35 37.48 -2.98
N ILE A 48 31.09 38.31 -3.71
CA ILE A 48 30.98 38.59 -5.14
C ILE A 48 30.87 37.27 -5.91
N ARG A 49 29.79 37.13 -6.69
CA ARG A 49 29.56 36.03 -7.63
C ARG A 49 30.74 35.96 -8.61
N LYS A 50 31.52 34.90 -8.55
CA LYS A 50 32.38 34.52 -9.68
C LYS A 50 31.49 33.90 -10.75
N HIS A 51 31.51 34.51 -11.94
CA HIS A 51 30.89 33.99 -13.14
C HIS A 51 31.48 32.61 -13.43
N ILE A 52 30.73 31.55 -13.17
CA ILE A 52 31.01 30.23 -13.72
C ILE A 52 30.48 30.29 -15.17
N PRO A 53 31.33 30.11 -16.19
CA PRO A 53 30.83 30.02 -17.57
C PRO A 53 29.84 28.85 -17.67
N PRO A 54 28.74 28.98 -18.44
CA PRO A 54 27.81 27.89 -18.63
C PRO A 54 28.58 26.77 -19.33
N LYS A 55 28.94 25.72 -18.59
CA LYS A 55 29.28 24.46 -19.24
C LYS A 55 28.04 24.05 -20.01
N ALA A 56 28.25 23.92 -21.31
CA ALA A 56 27.25 23.55 -22.29
C ALA A 56 26.39 22.41 -21.74
N ARG A 57 25.08 22.61 -21.82
CA ARG A 57 24.06 21.57 -21.71
C ARG A 57 24.33 20.53 -22.78
N GLU A 58 25.13 19.52 -22.47
CA GLU A 58 24.97 18.19 -23.03
C GLU A 58 23.88 17.50 -22.21
N ASP A 59 22.64 17.89 -22.45
CA ASP A 59 21.43 17.10 -22.25
C ASP A 59 20.27 17.75 -23.03
N ASP A 60 20.61 18.39 -24.16
CA ASP A 60 19.67 18.68 -25.25
C ASP A 60 19.44 17.38 -26.06
N VAL A 61 19.14 16.29 -25.34
CA VAL A 61 18.47 15.15 -25.95
C VAL A 61 17.00 15.51 -25.89
N ARG A 62 16.52 16.02 -27.02
CA ARG A 62 15.14 15.97 -27.49
C ARG A 62 14.23 15.21 -26.52
N SER A 63 13.26 15.92 -25.98
CA SER A 63 12.03 15.37 -25.44
C SER A 63 11.28 14.56 -26.51
N THR A 64 11.83 13.42 -26.91
CA THR A 64 11.04 12.29 -27.36
C THR A 64 10.41 11.73 -26.10
N LEU A 65 9.17 12.15 -25.86
CA LEU A 65 8.20 11.33 -25.12
C LEU A 65 8.47 9.87 -25.49
N PRO A 66 8.65 8.95 -24.53
CA PRO A 66 8.73 7.54 -24.89
C PRO A 66 7.47 7.20 -25.68
N ARG A 67 7.70 6.68 -26.89
CA ARG A 67 6.67 6.16 -27.78
C ARG A 67 5.73 5.30 -26.95
N THR A 68 4.43 5.53 -27.13
CA THR A 68 3.28 4.88 -26.49
C THR A 68 3.26 3.33 -26.54
N GLU A 69 4.25 2.68 -27.14
CA GLU A 69 4.36 1.24 -27.33
C GLU A 69 5.17 0.51 -26.23
N GLU A 70 6.06 1.19 -25.48
CA GLU A 70 6.80 0.54 -24.36
C GLU A 70 5.96 0.35 -23.09
N LEU A 71 4.76 0.93 -23.03
CA LEU A 71 3.78 0.70 -21.96
C LEU A 71 2.99 -0.62 -22.16
N GLU A 72 3.21 -1.32 -23.27
CA GLU A 72 2.46 -2.53 -23.63
C GLU A 72 3.14 -3.84 -23.23
N SER A 73 4.44 -3.87 -22.94
CA SER A 73 5.18 -5.11 -22.59
C SER A 73 5.41 -5.30 -21.07
N LEU A 74 4.37 -5.21 -20.25
CA LEU A 74 4.49 -5.27 -18.77
C LEU A 74 4.20 -6.64 -18.16
N ILE A 75 4.62 -7.71 -18.84
CA ILE A 75 4.70 -9.02 -18.21
C ILE A 75 6.18 -9.38 -18.16
N VAL A 76 6.80 -9.21 -17.00
CA VAL A 76 8.11 -9.82 -16.76
C VAL A 76 7.89 -11.31 -16.47
N PRO A 77 8.55 -12.21 -17.21
CA PRO A 77 8.47 -13.63 -16.91
C PRO A 77 9.25 -13.94 -15.63
N GLY A 78 8.60 -14.74 -14.78
CA GLY A 78 9.09 -15.58 -13.68
C GLY A 78 10.47 -15.30 -13.08
N THR A 79 10.52 -15.07 -11.75
CA THR A 79 11.40 -15.81 -10.81
C THR A 79 11.31 -15.38 -9.34
N GLU A 80 10.54 -14.36 -8.94
CA GLU A 80 10.51 -13.90 -7.53
C GLU A 80 9.21 -14.17 -6.74
N SER A 81 8.45 -15.23 -7.06
CA SER A 81 7.05 -15.35 -6.56
C SER A 81 6.78 -16.39 -5.47
N PHE A 82 7.79 -16.94 -4.77
CA PHE A 82 7.49 -17.89 -3.68
C PHE A 82 6.72 -17.24 -2.51
N VAL A 83 7.11 -16.03 -2.09
CA VAL A 83 6.42 -15.31 -1.00
C VAL A 83 4.99 -14.96 -1.42
N LEU A 84 4.80 -14.45 -2.64
CA LEU A 84 3.49 -14.06 -3.16
C LEU A 84 2.58 -15.26 -3.43
N ALA A 85 3.12 -16.37 -3.95
CA ALA A 85 2.38 -17.61 -4.07
C ALA A 85 1.99 -18.19 -2.70
N ASN A 86 2.89 -18.11 -1.71
CA ASN A 86 2.58 -18.52 -0.32
C ASN A 86 1.50 -17.64 0.30
N ILE A 87 1.53 -16.32 0.06
CA ILE A 87 0.48 -15.39 0.49
C ILE A 87 -0.86 -15.86 -0.11
N LEU A 88 -0.95 -16.05 -1.43
CA LEU A 88 -2.19 -16.49 -2.06
C LEU A 88 -2.63 -17.89 -1.61
N GLY A 89 -1.68 -18.79 -1.35
CA GLY A 89 -1.97 -20.15 -0.87
C GLY A 89 -2.51 -20.22 0.55
N SER A 90 -2.12 -19.29 1.42
CA SER A 90 -2.48 -19.28 2.85
C SER A 90 -3.54 -18.24 3.23
N THR A 91 -3.87 -17.30 2.35
CA THR A 91 -4.85 -16.24 2.60
C THR A 91 -6.28 -16.79 2.70
N GLU A 92 -7.06 -16.27 3.65
CA GLU A 92 -8.49 -16.56 3.79
C GLU A 92 -9.28 -16.20 2.52
N LEU A 93 -10.34 -16.94 2.19
CA LEU A 93 -11.09 -16.73 0.94
C LEU A 93 -11.66 -15.30 0.82
N GLY A 94 -12.14 -14.73 1.93
CA GLY A 94 -12.67 -13.38 1.97
C GLY A 94 -11.65 -12.30 1.59
N ALA A 95 -10.36 -12.49 1.89
CA ALA A 95 -9.30 -11.52 1.58
C ALA A 95 -8.53 -11.85 0.29
N LEU A 96 -8.76 -13.02 -0.30
CA LEU A 96 -8.02 -13.50 -1.46
C LEU A 96 -8.04 -12.51 -2.65
N PRO A 97 -9.15 -11.84 -3.00
CA PRO A 97 -9.16 -10.86 -4.10
C PRO A 97 -8.23 -9.66 -3.83
N ALA A 98 -8.18 -9.16 -2.60
CA ALA A 98 -7.28 -8.06 -2.22
C ALA A 98 -5.82 -8.49 -2.36
N HIS A 99 -5.46 -9.68 -1.87
CA HIS A 99 -4.10 -10.18 -2.00
C HIS A 99 -3.72 -10.49 -3.45
N ALA A 100 -4.62 -11.04 -4.26
CA ALA A 100 -4.39 -11.22 -5.70
C ALA A 100 -4.10 -9.88 -6.40
N MET A 101 -4.82 -8.81 -6.04
CA MET A 101 -4.52 -7.47 -6.54
C MET A 101 -3.12 -7.01 -6.13
N THR A 102 -2.71 -7.23 -4.87
CA THR A 102 -1.35 -6.85 -4.45
C THR A 102 -0.25 -7.59 -5.21
N VAL A 103 -0.48 -8.85 -5.56
CA VAL A 103 0.44 -9.62 -6.41
C VAL A 103 0.51 -9.03 -7.82
N ALA A 104 -0.64 -8.70 -8.42
CA ALA A 104 -0.71 -8.07 -9.74
C ALA A 104 0.00 -6.70 -9.77
N ILE A 105 -0.23 -5.87 -8.74
CA ILE A 105 0.43 -4.57 -8.56
C ILE A 105 1.94 -4.75 -8.39
N HIS A 106 2.37 -5.66 -7.52
CA HIS A 106 3.79 -5.94 -7.31
C HIS A 106 4.46 -6.38 -8.61
N GLN A 107 3.87 -7.33 -9.35
CA GLN A 107 4.40 -7.78 -10.64
C GLN A 107 4.54 -6.63 -11.66
N ALA A 108 3.58 -5.70 -11.70
CA ALA A 108 3.61 -4.59 -12.64
C ALA A 108 4.59 -3.46 -12.26
N ILE A 109 4.81 -3.24 -10.96
CA ILE A 109 5.63 -2.12 -10.47
C ILE A 109 7.08 -2.54 -10.23
N TYR A 110 7.34 -3.80 -9.85
CA TYR A 110 8.67 -4.25 -9.46
C TYR A 110 9.74 -4.00 -10.55
N ALA A 111 9.35 -4.05 -11.82
CA ALA A 111 10.24 -3.79 -12.95
C ALA A 111 10.52 -2.29 -13.21
N ARG A 112 9.87 -1.37 -12.49
CA ARG A 112 9.84 0.06 -12.81
C ARG A 112 10.66 0.88 -11.83
N LYS A 113 11.52 1.74 -12.36
CA LYS A 113 12.32 2.71 -11.58
C LYS A 113 11.50 3.94 -11.14
N ARG A 114 10.36 4.21 -11.78
CA ARG A 114 9.47 5.34 -11.50
C ARG A 114 8.03 4.93 -11.76
N TYR A 115 7.14 5.32 -10.86
CA TYR A 115 5.70 5.16 -10.97
C TYR A 115 5.05 6.37 -10.27
N SER A 116 3.82 6.70 -10.68
CA SER A 116 2.99 7.66 -9.94
C SER A 116 2.10 6.87 -9.00
N ASP A 117 2.18 7.19 -7.72
CA ASP A 117 1.42 6.52 -6.66
C ASP A 117 -0.10 6.64 -6.91
N PHE A 118 -0.57 7.85 -7.21
CA PHE A 118 -1.96 8.08 -7.61
C PHE A 118 -2.40 7.20 -8.79
N ILE A 119 -1.60 7.11 -9.86
CA ILE A 119 -1.99 6.33 -11.05
C ILE A 119 -2.17 4.86 -10.67
N ILE A 120 -1.28 4.31 -9.85
CA ILE A 120 -1.39 2.91 -9.41
C ILE A 120 -2.64 2.73 -8.53
N ALA A 121 -2.86 3.59 -7.54
CA ALA A 121 -4.03 3.53 -6.68
C ALA A 121 -5.35 3.64 -7.48
N ALA A 122 -5.42 4.57 -8.42
CA ALA A 122 -6.56 4.74 -9.31
C ALA A 122 -6.79 3.53 -10.23
N GLN A 123 -5.72 2.96 -10.81
CA GLN A 123 -5.80 1.75 -11.62
C GLN A 123 -6.29 0.56 -10.79
N ALA A 124 -5.78 0.39 -9.56
CA ALA A 124 -6.19 -0.67 -8.65
C ALA A 124 -7.66 -0.52 -8.22
N SER A 125 -8.06 0.69 -7.81
CA SER A 125 -9.45 0.99 -7.45
C SER A 125 -10.41 0.72 -8.60
N ARG A 126 -10.07 1.20 -9.81
CA ARG A 126 -10.89 0.94 -11.00
C ARG A 126 -10.92 -0.54 -11.36
N ALA A 127 -9.82 -1.28 -11.16
CA ALA A 127 -9.77 -2.71 -11.39
C ALA A 127 -10.71 -3.47 -10.42
N PHE A 128 -10.75 -3.09 -9.14
CA PHE A 128 -11.74 -3.62 -8.20
C PHE A 128 -13.18 -3.36 -8.69
N CYS A 129 -13.48 -2.17 -9.19
CA CYS A 129 -14.79 -1.87 -9.78
C CYS A 129 -15.13 -2.78 -10.97
N LEU A 130 -14.15 -3.09 -11.85
CA LEU A 130 -14.34 -4.02 -12.96
C LEU A 130 -14.62 -5.46 -12.47
N LEU A 131 -13.95 -5.86 -11.39
CA LEU A 131 -14.14 -7.16 -10.73
C LEU A 131 -15.45 -7.26 -9.93
N GLY A 132 -16.19 -6.16 -9.79
CA GLY A 132 -17.50 -6.14 -9.15
C GLY A 132 -17.55 -5.62 -7.71
N TYR A 133 -16.48 -4.98 -7.25
CA TYR A 133 -16.39 -4.40 -5.90
C TYR A 133 -16.64 -2.90 -5.90
N SER A 134 -17.15 -2.37 -4.80
CA SER A 134 -17.13 -0.93 -4.50
C SER A 134 -15.75 -0.56 -3.96
N SER A 135 -15.09 0.37 -4.64
CA SER A 135 -13.72 0.77 -4.33
C SER A 135 -13.50 2.25 -4.53
N GLU A 136 -12.69 2.85 -3.66
CA GLU A 136 -12.38 4.28 -3.67
C GLU A 136 -10.90 4.53 -3.36
N VAL A 137 -10.36 5.61 -3.95
CA VAL A 137 -9.00 6.09 -3.65
C VAL A 137 -9.08 7.18 -2.60
N PHE A 138 -8.27 7.05 -1.56
CA PHE A 138 -8.06 8.08 -0.55
C PHE A 138 -6.66 8.64 -0.65
N ALA A 139 -6.52 9.94 -0.49
CA ALA A 139 -5.23 10.47 -0.05
C ALA A 139 -5.00 10.10 1.41
N ALA A 140 -3.74 9.81 1.71
CA ALA A 140 -3.31 9.39 3.01
C ALA A 140 -1.91 9.92 3.30
N CYS A 141 -1.53 9.80 4.56
CA CYS A 141 -0.14 9.79 4.98
C CYS A 141 0.10 8.48 5.72
N ALA A 142 1.14 7.75 5.32
CA ALA A 142 1.60 6.57 6.04
C ALA A 142 2.79 6.94 6.93
N SER A 143 2.58 6.92 8.24
CA SER A 143 3.62 7.16 9.23
C SER A 143 4.27 5.84 9.64
N VAL A 144 5.59 5.77 9.48
CA VAL A 144 6.41 4.59 9.80
C VAL A 144 7.20 4.85 11.09
N PHE A 145 7.06 3.98 12.09
CA PHE A 145 7.76 4.07 13.38
C PHE A 145 8.40 2.72 13.77
N GLN A 146 9.42 2.73 14.64
CA GLN A 146 10.04 1.50 15.13
C GLN A 146 9.21 0.96 16.29
N VAL A 147 8.97 -0.35 16.29
CA VAL A 147 8.22 -1.01 17.37
C VAL A 147 9.04 -1.06 18.67
N LYS A 148 10.38 -1.06 18.58
CA LYS A 148 11.28 -1.10 19.74
C LYS A 148 12.14 0.16 19.84
N GLY A 149 12.18 0.77 21.02
CA GLY A 149 13.13 1.81 21.41
C GLY A 149 12.63 3.24 21.29
N ASN A 150 11.76 3.57 20.33
CA ASN A 150 11.18 4.92 20.19
C ASN A 150 9.88 4.89 19.38
N THR A 151 8.80 5.50 19.90
CA THR A 151 7.48 5.55 19.24
C THR A 151 7.27 6.78 18.37
N ALA A 152 8.27 7.67 18.26
CA ALA A 152 8.20 8.80 17.34
C ALA A 152 8.17 8.30 15.88
N PRO A 153 7.32 8.88 15.01
CA PRO A 153 7.37 8.59 13.58
C PRO A 153 8.78 8.83 13.07
N HIS A 154 9.39 7.81 12.48
CA HIS A 154 10.71 7.96 11.87
C HIS A 154 10.62 8.63 10.51
N LYS A 155 9.48 8.43 9.83
CA LYS A 155 9.24 8.97 8.50
C LYS A 155 7.75 8.97 8.20
N ASP A 156 7.30 10.06 7.60
CA ASP A 156 6.01 10.15 6.94
C ASP A 156 6.20 9.91 5.43
N ILE A 157 5.33 9.08 4.87
CA ILE A 157 5.18 8.83 3.45
C ILE A 157 3.91 9.55 3.02
N GLY A 158 4.07 10.55 2.15
CA GLY A 158 3.03 11.54 1.87
C GLY A 158 2.98 12.65 2.92
N VAL A 159 2.34 13.75 2.56
CA VAL A 159 2.06 14.89 3.45
C VAL A 159 0.78 14.64 4.25
N TRP A 160 0.75 15.07 5.53
CA TRP A 160 -0.44 14.94 6.39
C TRP A 160 -1.05 16.28 6.81
N ASP A 161 -0.28 17.36 6.70
CA ASP A 161 -0.60 18.69 7.22
C ASP A 161 -1.35 19.57 6.19
N HIS A 162 -1.44 19.12 4.94
CA HIS A 162 -2.24 19.75 3.90
C HIS A 162 -2.76 18.72 2.87
N PRO A 163 -3.81 19.05 2.09
CA PRO A 163 -4.18 18.26 0.91
C PRO A 163 -2.99 18.09 -0.06
N PRO A 164 -2.83 16.94 -0.73
CA PRO A 164 -1.74 16.74 -1.69
C PRO A 164 -1.65 17.85 -2.74
N THR A 165 -0.44 18.35 -2.97
CA THR A 165 -0.14 19.28 -4.05
C THR A 165 0.14 18.49 -5.32
N ILE A 166 -0.54 18.87 -6.41
CA ILE A 166 -0.38 18.26 -7.72
C ILE A 166 0.38 19.23 -8.62
N GLY A 167 1.56 18.82 -9.07
CA GLY A 167 2.31 19.52 -10.10
C GLY A 167 1.63 19.40 -11.46
N SER A 168 1.88 20.37 -12.35
CA SER A 168 1.37 20.35 -13.73
C SER A 168 1.87 19.17 -14.57
N ASP A 169 2.94 18.50 -14.12
CA ASP A 169 3.51 17.29 -14.72
C ASP A 169 2.92 15.99 -14.13
N GLY A 170 1.96 16.08 -13.21
CA GLY A 170 1.37 14.95 -12.49
C GLY A 170 2.22 14.47 -11.31
N SER A 171 3.30 15.17 -10.95
CA SER A 171 3.99 14.94 -9.68
C SER A 171 3.07 15.26 -8.50
N THR A 172 3.21 14.53 -7.41
CA THR A 172 2.41 14.72 -6.20
C THR A 172 3.27 14.47 -4.98
N ASP A 173 3.06 15.26 -3.93
CA ASP A 173 3.62 15.03 -2.60
C ASP A 173 2.69 14.19 -1.71
N GLY A 174 1.52 13.81 -2.22
CA GLY A 174 0.58 12.93 -1.56
C GLY A 174 0.96 11.46 -1.62
N HIS A 175 0.40 10.70 -0.68
CA HIS A 175 0.36 9.25 -0.71
C HIS A 175 -1.08 8.78 -0.88
N PHE A 176 -1.32 7.68 -1.59
CA PHE A 176 -2.65 7.24 -1.98
C PHE A 176 -2.87 5.77 -1.64
N VAL A 177 -4.04 5.50 -1.06
CA VAL A 177 -4.48 4.17 -0.66
C VAL A 177 -5.83 3.86 -1.28
N VAL A 178 -6.18 2.59 -1.34
CA VAL A 178 -7.42 2.10 -1.90
C VAL A 178 -8.24 1.44 -0.80
N TRP A 179 -9.50 1.82 -0.68
CA TRP A 179 -10.47 1.15 0.16
C TRP A 179 -11.40 0.28 -0.69
N VAL A 180 -11.69 -0.94 -0.22
CA VAL A 180 -12.65 -1.84 -0.88
C VAL A 180 -13.72 -2.26 0.13
N ASP A 181 -14.97 -1.85 -0.12
CA ASP A 181 -16.07 -1.93 0.86
C ASP A 181 -16.40 -3.38 1.24
N GLU A 182 -16.65 -4.24 0.24
CA GLU A 182 -17.10 -5.61 0.48
C GLU A 182 -16.00 -6.48 1.12
N LEU A 183 -14.74 -6.10 0.92
CA LEU A 183 -13.60 -6.79 1.53
C LEU A 183 -13.31 -6.25 2.95
N ASN A 184 -13.83 -5.08 3.32
CA ASN A 184 -13.42 -4.33 4.51
C ASN A 184 -11.88 -4.24 4.62
N ARG A 185 -11.22 -3.88 3.51
CA ARG A 185 -9.76 -3.81 3.44
C ARG A 185 -9.30 -2.44 2.96
N LEU A 186 -8.30 -1.92 3.67
CA LEU A 186 -7.43 -0.85 3.19
C LEU A 186 -6.25 -1.49 2.46
N ILE A 187 -5.95 -1.01 1.27
CA ILE A 187 -4.85 -1.47 0.44
C ILE A 187 -3.92 -0.29 0.20
N ASP A 188 -2.65 -0.46 0.54
CA ASP A 188 -1.61 0.51 0.20
C ASP A 188 -0.79 -0.07 -0.96
N PRO A 189 -1.05 0.40 -2.20
CA PRO A 189 -0.49 -0.21 -3.40
C PRO A 189 1.02 0.00 -3.55
N THR A 190 1.59 1.01 -2.90
CA THR A 190 2.96 1.47 -3.16
C THR A 190 3.86 1.49 -1.94
N LEU A 191 3.34 1.22 -0.73
CA LEU A 191 4.12 1.17 0.52
C LEU A 191 5.46 0.46 0.36
N GLY A 192 5.44 -0.80 -0.08
CA GLY A 192 6.64 -1.63 -0.18
C GLY A 192 7.66 -1.14 -1.24
N GLN A 193 7.28 -0.18 -2.07
CA GLN A 193 8.15 0.42 -3.08
C GLN A 193 8.83 1.70 -2.57
N HIS A 194 8.44 2.21 -1.39
CA HIS A 194 9.11 3.36 -0.79
C HIS A 194 10.54 3.00 -0.38
N ARG A 195 11.50 3.76 -0.92
CA ARG A 195 12.94 3.59 -0.71
C ARG A 195 13.32 3.48 0.78
N GLU A 196 12.66 4.24 1.64
CA GLU A 196 12.93 4.23 3.08
C GLU A 196 12.58 2.91 3.73
N ILE A 197 11.47 2.27 3.33
CA ILE A 197 11.09 0.94 3.82
C ILE A 197 12.12 -0.08 3.34
N PHE A 198 12.52 -0.01 2.07
CA PHE A 198 13.49 -0.94 1.49
C PHE A 198 14.90 -0.85 2.10
N ILE A 199 15.44 0.37 2.29
CA ILE A 199 16.76 0.55 2.91
C ILE A 199 16.75 -0.01 4.32
N ARG A 200 15.65 0.20 5.05
CA ARG A 200 15.54 -0.13 6.46
C ARG A 200 15.16 -1.59 6.71
N SER A 201 14.62 -2.28 5.72
CA SER A 201 14.46 -3.73 5.77
C SER A 201 15.73 -4.50 5.42
N ASP A 202 16.90 -3.82 5.35
CA ASP A 202 18.17 -4.40 4.91
C ASP A 202 18.07 -5.14 3.56
N GLY A 203 17.21 -4.60 2.69
CA GLY A 203 16.97 -5.18 1.39
C GLY A 203 16.06 -6.41 1.37
N ASP A 204 15.44 -6.78 2.48
CA ASP A 204 14.55 -7.94 2.54
C ASP A 204 13.30 -7.75 1.67
N GLN A 205 13.10 -8.71 0.77
CA GLN A 205 12.07 -8.73 -0.25
C GLN A 205 10.66 -8.83 0.34
N GLN A 206 10.50 -9.40 1.53
CA GLN A 206 9.18 -9.56 2.15
C GLN A 206 8.48 -8.21 2.42
N TYR A 207 9.24 -7.11 2.52
CA TYR A 207 8.74 -5.76 2.76
C TYR A 207 8.49 -4.96 1.48
N ARG A 208 8.65 -5.57 0.30
CA ARG A 208 8.44 -4.91 -1.00
C ARG A 208 7.05 -5.09 -1.58
N HIS A 209 6.19 -5.78 -0.87
CA HIS A 209 4.83 -6.04 -1.32
C HIS A 209 3.89 -4.90 -0.90
N PRO A 210 2.83 -4.62 -1.68
CA PRO A 210 1.76 -3.72 -1.23
C PRO A 210 1.16 -4.20 0.09
N ALA A 211 0.67 -3.27 0.92
CA ALA A 211 0.02 -3.63 2.17
C ALA A 211 -1.48 -3.89 1.97
N VAL A 212 -2.01 -4.86 2.70
CA VAL A 212 -3.45 -5.12 2.85
C VAL A 212 -3.74 -5.18 4.34
N LEU A 213 -4.72 -4.39 4.79
CA LEU A 213 -5.06 -4.29 6.20
C LEU A 213 -6.58 -4.45 6.39
N PRO A 214 -7.04 -5.38 7.25
CA PRO A 214 -8.42 -5.41 7.70
C PRO A 214 -8.75 -4.17 8.54
N VAL A 215 -9.90 -3.55 8.24
CA VAL A 215 -10.45 -2.46 9.05
C VAL A 215 -11.81 -2.90 9.59
N GLU A 216 -11.80 -3.45 10.81
CA GLU A 216 -13.03 -3.83 11.51
C GLU A 216 -13.93 -2.61 11.70
N GLY A 217 -15.23 -2.75 11.44
CA GLY A 217 -16.17 -1.63 11.43
C GLY A 217 -16.21 -0.83 10.13
N GLY A 218 -15.48 -1.28 9.10
CA GLY A 218 -15.60 -0.80 7.72
C GLY A 218 -15.17 0.64 7.51
N LYS A 219 -15.71 1.27 6.45
CA LYS A 219 -15.34 2.62 6.01
C LYS A 219 -15.54 3.68 7.09
N ALA A 220 -16.60 3.57 7.89
CA ALA A 220 -16.87 4.52 8.97
C ALA A 220 -15.75 4.51 10.03
N ARG A 221 -15.22 3.32 10.36
CA ARG A 221 -14.08 3.19 11.26
C ARG A 221 -12.79 3.69 10.60
N LEU A 222 -12.58 3.37 9.33
CA LEU A 222 -11.44 3.84 8.55
C LEU A 222 -11.34 5.38 8.58
N LEU A 223 -12.46 6.09 8.39
CA LEU A 223 -12.49 7.56 8.35
C LEU A 223 -12.42 8.23 9.73
N SER A 224 -12.70 7.49 10.81
CA SER A 224 -12.74 8.02 12.19
C SER A 224 -11.55 7.59 13.05
N SER A 225 -10.62 6.81 12.50
CA SER A 225 -9.46 6.30 13.23
C SER A 225 -8.21 6.22 12.36
N THR A 226 -7.07 5.99 12.99
CA THR A 226 -5.80 5.76 12.30
C THR A 226 -5.54 4.25 12.26
N PRO A 227 -5.94 3.54 11.19
CA PRO A 227 -5.63 2.12 11.06
C PRO A 227 -4.12 1.90 11.10
N MET A 228 -3.69 0.77 11.66
CA MET A 228 -2.29 0.47 11.93
C MET A 228 -2.01 -1.00 11.73
N THR A 229 -0.83 -1.31 11.20
CA THR A 229 -0.29 -2.66 11.11
C THR A 229 1.12 -2.73 11.66
N PHE A 230 1.58 -3.94 11.96
CA PHE A 230 2.93 -4.22 12.38
C PHE A 230 3.63 -5.08 11.34
N TRP A 231 4.70 -4.53 10.77
CA TRP A 231 5.64 -5.21 9.90
C TRP A 231 6.99 -5.21 10.60
N PRO A 232 7.22 -6.11 11.58
CA PRO A 232 8.40 -6.06 12.44
C PRO A 232 9.68 -5.90 11.61
N PRO A 233 10.59 -4.97 11.98
CA PRO A 233 10.61 -4.21 13.23
C PRO A 233 9.77 -2.91 13.25
N TYR A 234 8.94 -2.67 12.24
CA TYR A 234 8.18 -1.43 12.04
C TYR A 234 6.70 -1.55 12.40
N GLY A 235 6.14 -0.45 12.85
CA GLY A 235 4.71 -0.19 12.83
C GLY A 235 4.42 0.85 11.77
N ILE A 236 3.28 0.70 11.09
CA ILE A 236 2.84 1.61 10.03
C ILE A 236 1.41 1.99 10.35
N SER A 237 1.13 3.28 10.37
CA SER A 237 -0.20 3.83 10.62
C SER A 237 -0.61 4.77 9.49
N TRP A 238 -1.86 4.70 9.06
CA TRP A 238 -2.38 5.54 7.99
C TRP A 238 -3.31 6.60 8.55
N THR A 239 -3.03 7.86 8.21
CA THR A 239 -3.97 8.96 8.42
C THR A 239 -4.59 9.28 7.07
N LEU A 240 -5.90 9.03 6.94
CA LEU A 240 -6.61 9.42 5.73
C LEU A 240 -6.88 10.92 5.75
N LEU A 241 -6.65 11.56 4.61
CA LEU A 241 -7.02 12.95 4.41
C LEU A 241 -8.41 12.95 3.79
N PRO A 242 -9.44 13.48 4.48
CA PRO A 242 -10.76 13.64 3.90
C PRO A 242 -10.66 14.70 2.80
N LEU A 243 -10.33 14.26 1.59
CA LEU A 243 -10.38 15.11 0.41
C LEU A 243 -11.81 15.23 -0.04
N GLN A 244 -12.23 16.44 -0.38
CA GLN A 244 -13.43 16.63 -1.19
C GLN A 244 -13.13 16.10 -2.60
N ASP A 245 -14.07 15.35 -3.20
CA ASP A 245 -13.94 14.72 -4.52
C ASP A 245 -13.34 15.63 -5.62
N GLY A 246 -13.55 16.95 -5.49
CA GLY A 246 -13.01 17.96 -6.39
C GLY A 246 -11.48 18.01 -6.49
N TYR A 247 -10.73 17.50 -5.51
CA TYR A 247 -9.26 17.50 -5.55
C TYR A 247 -8.67 16.39 -6.42
N LEU A 248 -9.31 15.22 -6.47
CA LEU A 248 -8.82 14.08 -7.25
C LEU A 248 -9.32 14.11 -8.70
N LEU A 249 -10.46 14.75 -8.95
CA LEU A 249 -11.07 14.78 -10.28
C LEU A 249 -10.10 15.26 -11.39
N PRO A 250 -9.32 16.35 -11.22
CA PRO A 250 -8.36 16.76 -12.25
C PRO A 250 -7.30 15.69 -12.56
N LEU A 251 -6.86 14.94 -11.54
CA LEU A 251 -5.90 13.84 -11.73
C LEU A 251 -6.53 12.68 -12.51
N TYR A 252 -7.78 12.33 -12.19
CA TYR A 252 -8.52 11.30 -12.91
C TYR A 252 -8.70 11.67 -14.39
N GLU A 253 -9.06 12.92 -14.68
CA GLU A 253 -9.24 13.39 -16.06
C GLU A 253 -7.92 13.36 -16.83
N TYR A 254 -6.86 13.94 -16.23
CA TYR A 254 -5.53 14.02 -16.85
C TYR A 254 -4.94 12.62 -17.12
N HIS A 255 -5.15 11.65 -16.22
CA HIS A 255 -4.62 10.29 -16.35
C HIS A 255 -5.62 9.24 -16.86
N SER A 256 -6.81 9.65 -17.30
CA SER A 256 -7.95 8.78 -17.63
C SER A 256 -7.59 7.58 -18.52
N ARG A 257 -6.85 7.79 -19.61
CA ARG A 257 -6.42 6.71 -20.52
C ARG A 257 -5.48 5.71 -19.84
N ALA A 258 -4.53 6.20 -19.06
CA ALA A 258 -3.59 5.35 -18.33
C ALA A 258 -4.31 4.55 -17.25
N ILE A 259 -5.27 5.18 -16.55
CA ILE A 259 -6.09 4.54 -15.53
C ILE A 259 -6.93 3.42 -16.14
N GLU A 260 -7.69 3.69 -17.20
CA GLU A 260 -8.58 2.70 -17.83
C GLU A 260 -7.81 1.52 -18.45
N SER A 261 -6.68 1.78 -19.12
CA SER A 261 -5.84 0.71 -19.67
C SER A 261 -5.21 -0.14 -18.58
N GLY A 262 -4.63 0.50 -17.55
CA GLY A 262 -3.98 -0.20 -16.44
C GLY A 262 -4.95 -0.99 -15.58
N SER A 263 -6.15 -0.46 -15.32
CA SER A 263 -7.17 -1.15 -14.53
C SER A 263 -7.65 -2.44 -15.18
N ARG A 264 -7.80 -2.46 -16.52
CA ARG A 264 -8.15 -3.69 -17.25
C ARG A 264 -7.03 -4.74 -17.17
N LYS A 265 -5.76 -4.30 -17.27
CA LYS A 265 -4.60 -5.18 -17.10
C LYS A 265 -4.56 -5.77 -15.69
N PHE A 266 -4.76 -4.96 -14.65
CA PHE A 266 -4.83 -5.46 -13.26
C PHE A 266 -5.99 -6.42 -13.04
N ALA A 267 -7.21 -6.07 -13.48
CA ALA A 267 -8.36 -6.96 -13.34
C ALA A 267 -8.13 -8.31 -14.03
N LYS A 268 -7.54 -8.30 -15.23
CA LYS A 268 -7.16 -9.53 -15.94
C LYS A 268 -6.12 -10.35 -15.17
N LEU A 269 -5.06 -9.71 -14.68
CA LEU A 269 -4.02 -10.40 -13.90
C LEU A 269 -4.60 -11.02 -12.63
N VAL A 270 -5.51 -10.33 -11.94
CA VAL A 270 -6.20 -10.88 -10.76
C VAL A 270 -7.00 -12.14 -11.14
N ILE A 271 -7.78 -12.09 -12.22
CA ILE A 271 -8.52 -13.27 -12.71
C ILE A 271 -7.58 -14.43 -13.02
N ASP A 272 -6.48 -14.18 -13.74
CA ASP A 272 -5.52 -15.20 -14.12
C ASP A 272 -4.80 -15.81 -12.89
N LEU A 273 -4.48 -14.98 -11.88
CA LEU A 273 -3.92 -15.43 -10.60
C LEU A 273 -4.91 -16.30 -9.82
N LEU A 274 -6.18 -15.90 -9.74
CA LEU A 274 -7.21 -16.68 -9.03
C LEU A 274 -7.46 -18.03 -9.70
N ARG A 275 -7.45 -18.09 -11.04
CA ARG A 275 -7.50 -19.35 -11.80
C ARG A 275 -6.31 -20.25 -11.45
N ALA A 276 -5.10 -19.70 -11.38
CA ALA A 276 -3.92 -20.46 -10.99
C ALA A 276 -3.99 -20.95 -9.53
N VAL A 277 -4.55 -20.14 -8.62
CA VAL A 277 -4.79 -20.57 -7.23
C VAL A 277 -5.80 -21.72 -7.17
N GLN A 278 -6.85 -21.69 -7.99
CA GLN A 278 -7.87 -22.73 -8.07
C GLN A 278 -7.32 -24.10 -8.48
N THR A 279 -6.19 -24.15 -9.22
CA THR A 279 -5.53 -25.43 -9.54
C THR A 279 -4.80 -26.05 -8.35
N CYS A 280 -4.52 -25.25 -7.31
CA CYS A 280 -3.70 -25.65 -6.16
C CYS A 280 -4.48 -25.73 -4.84
N ARG A 281 -5.64 -25.06 -4.74
CA ARG A 281 -6.52 -25.13 -3.57
C ARG A 281 -7.97 -24.91 -3.96
N ASP A 282 -8.89 -25.46 -3.17
CA ASP A 282 -10.31 -25.21 -3.34
C ASP A 282 -10.65 -23.76 -2.97
N ILE A 283 -11.27 -23.07 -3.91
CA ILE A 283 -11.80 -21.70 -3.75
C ILE A 283 -13.28 -21.63 -4.17
N SER A 284 -13.98 -22.76 -4.25
CA SER A 284 -15.37 -22.85 -4.73
C SER A 284 -16.34 -21.95 -3.94
N ASP A 285 -16.09 -21.75 -2.65
CA ASP A 285 -16.87 -20.84 -1.80
C ASP A 285 -16.77 -19.36 -2.21
N ILE A 286 -15.78 -18.97 -3.05
CA ILE A 286 -15.74 -17.62 -3.63
C ILE A 286 -17.02 -17.31 -4.40
N SER A 287 -17.66 -18.30 -5.02
CA SER A 287 -18.93 -18.11 -5.73
C SER A 287 -20.06 -17.62 -4.83
N GLN A 288 -20.05 -18.01 -3.55
CA GLN A 288 -21.05 -17.58 -2.57
C GLN A 288 -20.74 -16.18 -2.03
N ILE A 289 -19.46 -15.84 -1.88
CA ILE A 289 -19.02 -14.56 -1.31
C ILE A 289 -19.01 -13.46 -2.37
N TYR A 290 -18.52 -13.76 -3.58
CA TYR A 290 -18.25 -12.82 -4.66
C TYR A 290 -18.73 -13.37 -6.03
N PRO A 291 -20.06 -13.42 -6.29
CA PRO A 291 -20.61 -14.11 -7.46
C PRO A 291 -20.16 -13.51 -8.80
N ARG A 292 -19.97 -12.19 -8.88
CA ARG A 292 -19.47 -11.54 -10.10
C ARG A 292 -18.01 -11.91 -10.38
N LEU A 293 -17.16 -11.94 -9.34
CA LEU A 293 -15.77 -12.35 -9.49
C LEU A 293 -15.69 -13.81 -9.94
N ASP A 294 -16.51 -14.69 -9.36
CA ASP A 294 -16.58 -16.10 -9.76
C ASP A 294 -16.96 -16.27 -11.23
N ALA A 295 -17.99 -15.55 -11.72
CA ALA A 295 -18.37 -15.59 -13.14
C ALA A 295 -17.21 -15.14 -14.07
N LEU A 296 -16.45 -14.11 -13.68
CA LEU A 296 -15.25 -13.68 -14.41
C LEU A 296 -14.15 -14.75 -14.39
N VAL A 297 -13.89 -15.36 -13.24
CA VAL A 297 -12.91 -16.45 -13.09
C VAL A 297 -13.30 -17.66 -13.94
N LYS A 298 -14.58 -18.04 -14.00
CA LYS A 298 -15.06 -19.12 -14.86
C LYS A 298 -15.12 -18.78 -16.35
N GLY A 299 -14.99 -17.50 -16.71
CA GLY A 299 -15.14 -17.03 -18.09
C GLY A 299 -16.60 -16.96 -18.56
N GLU A 300 -17.55 -16.95 -17.62
CA GLU A 300 -18.99 -16.79 -17.85
C GLU A 300 -19.36 -15.30 -18.00
N SER A 301 -18.43 -14.39 -17.74
CA SER A 301 -18.57 -12.95 -17.91
C SER A 301 -17.28 -12.33 -18.45
N ASN A 302 -17.40 -11.13 -19.06
CA ASN A 302 -16.28 -10.36 -19.61
C ASN A 302 -16.02 -9.08 -18.80
N LEU A 303 -14.77 -8.58 -18.84
CA LEU A 303 -14.32 -7.32 -18.22
C LEU A 303 -14.75 -6.06 -18.97
#